data_AF-A0A9D5VJS4-F1
#
_entry.id   AF-A0A9D5VJS4-F1
#
_cell.length_a   1.000
_cell.length_b   1.000
_cell.length_c   1.000
_cell.angle_alpha   90.00
_cell.angle_beta   90.00
_cell.angle_gamma   90.00
#
_symmetry.space_group_name_H-M   'P 1'
#
loop_
_entity.id
_entity.type
_entity.pdbx_description
1 polymer ?
#
loop_
_entity_poly.entity_id
_entity_poly.type
_entity_poly.pdbx_seq_one_letter_code
_entity_poly.pdbx_strand_id
1 'polypeptide(L)'
;MGRPVNYSEWVSERQHFAALSIRVRTQQVAHKCYREVGKGMVITPSSLLILILLNEPSGPLTISSIVDRAKPIVNYCEKFDIPLAASLRFGDLESALRNVMAIFLENGKLKEIRNQKLDQTFYTVEPDARIELLYSKNTILHHFLVPFFIHSIWINVFNGAIKTPEELREFLQERLEELKYELHLPTINELFYQSVDIVADCIGRRLRNIDDCFSLTPAEMYSIALRVAPFVNAFRHIYEGHYIAAITLRYLKNNSFDSEQFLKVSKEHFELERTHGRFIRYSESYAVPTIKNILGHFVSVGLVRPVSSAAVAAGAAGEEEREELAPVEIEVRKSNLYYVPSQRKVEEVITRYAKELTEALILNLRGPDIL
;
A
#
# COMPACT_ATOMS: atom_id res chain seq x y z
N MET A 1 -0.03 8.24 -22.59
CA MET A 1 1.34 8.59 -22.16
C MET A 1 1.26 9.77 -21.21
N GLY A 2 2.08 9.80 -20.15
CA GLY A 2 2.16 10.95 -19.23
C GLY A 2 2.57 12.23 -19.96
N ARG A 3 2.11 13.40 -19.48
CA ARG A 3 2.48 14.67 -20.12
C ARG A 3 3.88 15.09 -19.65
N PRO A 4 4.79 15.50 -20.56
CA PRO A 4 6.09 15.99 -20.15
C PRO A 4 5.93 17.22 -19.24
N VAL A 5 6.68 17.24 -18.15
CA VAL A 5 6.66 18.37 -17.20
C VAL A 5 7.52 19.50 -17.77
N ASN A 6 6.89 20.55 -18.28
CA ASN A 6 7.58 21.77 -18.68
C ASN A 6 7.99 22.56 -17.42
N TYR A 7 9.30 22.59 -17.14
CA TYR A 7 9.83 23.23 -15.93
C TYR A 7 9.61 24.75 -15.95
N SER A 8 9.82 25.43 -17.08
CA SER A 8 9.68 26.89 -17.16
C SER A 8 8.23 27.34 -16.96
N GLU A 9 7.27 26.62 -17.56
CA GLU A 9 5.84 26.92 -17.34
C GLU A 9 5.45 26.68 -15.89
N TRP A 10 5.86 25.55 -15.31
CA TRP A 10 5.48 25.20 -13.94
C TRP A 10 6.09 26.14 -12.87
N VAL A 11 7.29 26.68 -13.12
CA VAL A 11 7.90 27.71 -12.27
C VAL A 11 7.15 29.05 -12.40
N SER A 12 6.72 29.41 -13.61
CA SER A 12 6.04 30.68 -13.88
C SER A 12 4.64 30.77 -13.25
N GLU A 13 3.95 29.63 -13.10
CA GLU A 13 2.61 29.55 -12.48
C GLU A 13 2.61 29.69 -10.95
N ARG A 14 3.78 29.63 -10.29
CA ARG A 14 3.87 29.62 -8.82
C ARG A 14 4.82 30.71 -8.34
N GLN A 15 4.27 31.90 -8.06
CA GLN A 15 5.03 33.06 -7.55
C GLN A 15 5.85 32.76 -6.28
N HIS A 16 5.40 31.83 -5.42
CA HIS A 16 6.12 31.41 -4.22
C HIS A 16 7.19 30.32 -4.44
N PHE A 17 7.28 29.75 -5.64
CA PHE A 17 8.20 28.65 -5.94
C PHE A 17 9.66 29.14 -5.99
N ALA A 18 9.91 30.35 -6.50
CA ALA A 18 11.25 30.94 -6.56
C ALA A 18 11.87 31.17 -5.18
N ALA A 19 11.04 31.36 -4.13
CA ALA A 19 11.48 31.60 -2.75
C ALA A 19 11.91 30.32 -2.01
N LEU A 20 11.65 29.13 -2.56
CA LEU A 20 12.01 27.86 -1.93
C LEU A 20 13.49 27.52 -2.16
N SER A 21 14.08 26.77 -1.23
CA SER A 21 15.44 26.22 -1.41
C SER A 21 15.48 25.30 -2.63
N ILE A 22 16.65 25.22 -3.28
CA ILE A 22 16.81 24.42 -4.50
C ILE A 22 16.46 22.94 -4.26
N ARG A 23 16.78 22.41 -3.07
CA ARG A 23 16.44 21.04 -2.66
C ARG A 23 14.92 20.81 -2.67
N VAL A 24 14.16 21.71 -2.07
CA VAL A 24 12.68 21.60 -2.01
C VAL A 24 12.09 21.72 -3.41
N ARG A 25 12.60 22.64 -4.23
CA ARG A 25 12.18 22.80 -5.63
C ARG A 25 12.40 21.53 -6.45
N THR A 26 13.61 20.97 -6.40
CA THR A 26 13.97 19.73 -7.10
C THR A 26 13.08 18.58 -6.67
N GLN A 27 12.81 18.45 -5.37
CA GLN A 27 11.93 17.42 -4.85
C GLN A 27 10.49 17.56 -5.38
N GLN A 28 9.94 18.77 -5.42
CA GLN A 28 8.58 18.99 -5.94
C GLN A 28 8.47 18.68 -7.44
N VAL A 29 9.49 19.03 -8.24
CA VAL A 29 9.54 18.64 -9.66
C VAL A 29 9.63 17.13 -9.81
N ALA A 30 10.52 16.48 -9.05
CA ALA A 30 10.65 15.03 -9.08
C ALA A 30 9.32 14.35 -8.75
N HIS A 31 8.63 14.76 -7.68
CA HIS A 31 7.31 14.24 -7.33
C HIS A 31 6.28 14.46 -8.46
N LYS A 32 6.29 15.61 -9.13
CA LYS A 32 5.41 15.87 -10.28
C LYS A 32 5.73 14.92 -11.44
N CYS A 33 7.00 14.77 -11.81
CA CYS A 33 7.42 13.83 -12.85
C CYS A 33 6.98 12.39 -12.54
N TYR A 34 7.21 11.93 -11.31
CA TYR A 34 6.79 10.59 -10.88
C TYR A 34 5.27 10.40 -10.96
N ARG A 35 4.47 11.39 -10.55
CA ARG A 35 3.00 11.33 -10.69
C ARG A 35 2.56 11.25 -12.15
N GLU A 36 3.17 12.04 -13.03
CA GLU A 36 2.83 12.01 -14.47
C GLU A 36 3.24 10.69 -15.13
N VAL A 37 4.37 10.10 -14.73
CA VAL A 37 4.75 8.75 -15.15
C VAL A 37 3.71 7.75 -14.68
N GLY A 38 3.37 7.75 -13.38
CA GLY A 38 2.34 6.88 -12.81
C GLY A 38 1.01 6.96 -13.56
N LYS A 39 0.47 8.16 -13.77
CA LYS A 39 -0.75 8.40 -14.56
C LYS A 39 -0.66 7.81 -15.98
N GLY A 40 0.53 7.77 -16.56
CA GLY A 40 0.78 7.22 -17.89
C GLY A 40 1.05 5.72 -17.96
N MET A 41 1.22 5.02 -16.83
CA MET A 41 1.55 3.58 -16.82
C MET A 41 0.36 2.76 -17.32
N VAL A 42 0.60 1.94 -18.34
CA VAL A 42 -0.43 1.14 -19.00
C VAL A 42 -0.63 -0.17 -18.25
N ILE A 43 -1.88 -0.51 -17.95
CA ILE A 43 -2.24 -1.83 -17.46
C ILE A 43 -2.20 -2.80 -18.63
N THR A 44 -1.33 -3.79 -18.52
CA THR A 44 -1.15 -4.88 -19.49
C THR A 44 -1.87 -6.14 -19.02
N PRO A 45 -2.16 -7.11 -19.91
CA PRO A 45 -2.71 -8.40 -19.48
C PRO A 45 -1.81 -9.10 -18.46
N SER A 46 -0.47 -8.95 -18.58
CA SER A 46 0.51 -9.47 -17.62
C SER A 46 0.36 -8.87 -16.23
N SER A 47 0.36 -7.54 -16.12
CA SER A 47 0.22 -6.88 -14.82
C SER A 47 -1.15 -7.14 -14.19
N LEU A 48 -2.21 -7.25 -14.99
CA LEU A 48 -3.56 -7.57 -14.52
C LEU A 48 -3.66 -9.02 -14.02
N LEU A 49 -3.14 -9.99 -14.79
CA LEU A 49 -3.11 -11.40 -14.39
C LEU A 49 -2.34 -11.58 -13.08
N ILE A 50 -1.16 -10.95 -12.98
CA ILE A 50 -0.33 -10.99 -11.76
C ILE A 50 -1.07 -10.36 -10.57
N LEU A 51 -1.73 -9.21 -10.75
CA LEU A 51 -2.52 -8.59 -9.69
C LEU A 51 -3.56 -9.56 -9.13
N ILE A 52 -4.30 -10.26 -10.01
CA ILE A 52 -5.35 -11.20 -9.61
C ILE A 52 -4.76 -12.42 -8.91
N LEU A 53 -3.71 -13.03 -9.49
CA LEU A 53 -3.08 -14.23 -8.94
C LEU A 53 -2.36 -13.96 -7.61
N LEU A 54 -1.71 -12.81 -7.46
CA LEU A 54 -1.06 -12.44 -6.21
C LEU A 54 -2.04 -11.94 -5.16
N ASN A 55 -3.22 -11.44 -5.54
CA ASN A 55 -4.29 -11.09 -4.59
C ASN A 55 -5.02 -12.32 -4.01
N GLU A 56 -4.72 -13.53 -4.49
CA GLU A 56 -5.18 -14.77 -3.88
C GLU A 56 -4.08 -15.29 -2.92
N PRO A 57 -4.30 -15.20 -1.59
CA PRO A 57 -3.29 -15.61 -0.61
C PRO A 57 -3.09 -17.12 -0.58
N SER A 58 -4.16 -17.88 -0.83
CA SER A 58 -4.15 -19.33 -0.74
C SER A 58 -5.26 -19.91 -1.62
N GLY A 59 -4.87 -20.52 -2.73
CA GLY A 59 -5.80 -21.27 -3.56
C GLY A 59 -5.47 -21.14 -5.03
N PRO A 60 -5.48 -22.23 -5.79
CA PRO A 60 -5.28 -22.16 -7.21
C PRO A 60 -6.60 -21.68 -7.86
N LEU A 61 -6.51 -20.84 -8.90
CA LEU A 61 -7.67 -20.24 -9.56
C LEU A 61 -7.95 -20.92 -10.90
N THR A 62 -9.22 -21.05 -11.26
CA THR A 62 -9.60 -21.42 -12.63
C THR A 62 -9.54 -20.21 -13.55
N ILE A 63 -9.42 -20.44 -14.86
CA ILE A 63 -9.44 -19.35 -15.84
C ILE A 63 -10.73 -18.53 -15.79
N SER A 64 -11.90 -19.18 -15.60
CA SER A 64 -13.17 -18.47 -15.41
C SER A 64 -13.10 -17.53 -14.22
N SER A 65 -12.58 -18.00 -13.07
CA SER A 65 -12.45 -17.16 -11.88
C SER A 65 -11.50 -15.98 -12.10
N ILE A 66 -10.39 -16.19 -12.82
CA ILE A 66 -9.45 -15.13 -13.18
C ILE A 66 -10.16 -14.07 -14.05
N VAL A 67 -10.89 -14.50 -15.08
CA VAL A 67 -11.62 -13.61 -15.99
C VAL A 67 -12.70 -12.83 -15.24
N ASP A 68 -13.46 -13.49 -14.37
CA ASP A 68 -14.53 -12.85 -13.59
C ASP A 68 -13.99 -11.80 -12.61
N ARG A 69 -12.79 -12.01 -12.05
CA ARG A 69 -12.08 -11.02 -11.24
C ARG A 69 -11.45 -9.90 -12.07
N ALA A 70 -11.06 -10.18 -13.31
CA ALA A 70 -10.47 -9.20 -14.22
C ALA A 70 -11.51 -8.19 -14.74
N LYS A 71 -12.72 -8.64 -15.09
CA LYS A 71 -13.81 -7.80 -15.62
C LYS A 71 -14.06 -6.51 -14.83
N PRO A 72 -14.33 -6.54 -13.50
CA PRO A 72 -14.60 -5.30 -12.76
C PRO A 72 -13.39 -4.36 -12.70
N ILE A 73 -12.16 -4.89 -12.72
CA ILE A 73 -10.94 -4.08 -12.75
C ILE A 73 -10.82 -3.37 -14.11
N VAL A 74 -11.03 -4.09 -15.22
CA VAL A 74 -11.02 -3.50 -16.57
C VAL A 74 -12.10 -2.44 -16.72
N ASN A 75 -13.34 -2.74 -16.30
CA ASN A 75 -14.45 -1.80 -16.36
C ASN A 75 -14.15 -0.52 -15.56
N TYR A 76 -13.58 -0.65 -14.36
CA TYR A 76 -13.13 0.49 -13.56
C TYR A 76 -12.07 1.30 -14.32
N CYS A 77 -11.11 0.64 -14.96
CA CYS A 77 -10.07 1.33 -15.71
C CYS A 77 -10.62 2.09 -16.92
N GLU A 78 -11.57 1.51 -17.65
CA GLU A 78 -12.24 2.21 -18.75
C GLU A 78 -13.06 3.40 -18.28
N LYS A 79 -13.80 3.22 -17.18
CA LYS A 79 -14.68 4.25 -16.62
C LYS A 79 -13.92 5.49 -16.14
N PHE A 80 -12.76 5.29 -15.51
CA PHE A 80 -11.94 6.37 -14.92
C PHE A 80 -10.73 6.73 -15.79
N ASP A 81 -10.79 6.43 -17.09
CA ASP A 81 -9.76 6.77 -18.09
C ASP A 81 -8.34 6.30 -17.73
N ILE A 82 -8.23 5.19 -16.99
CA ILE A 82 -6.95 4.57 -16.67
C ILE A 82 -6.40 3.90 -17.93
N PRO A 83 -5.11 4.10 -18.28
CA PRO A 83 -4.54 3.52 -19.49
C PRO A 83 -4.55 1.99 -19.45
N LEU A 84 -5.18 1.37 -20.46
CA LEU A 84 -5.19 -0.08 -20.68
C LEU A 84 -4.51 -0.40 -22.01
N ALA A 85 -3.85 -1.55 -22.08
CA ALA A 85 -3.34 -2.09 -23.34
C ALA A 85 -4.52 -2.38 -24.30
N ALA A 86 -4.29 -2.23 -25.61
CA ALA A 86 -5.33 -2.43 -26.62
C ALA A 86 -5.98 -3.82 -26.54
N SER A 87 -5.20 -4.84 -26.17
CA SER A 87 -5.68 -6.21 -25.98
C SER A 87 -6.69 -6.38 -24.84
N LEU A 88 -6.75 -5.45 -23.89
CA LEU A 88 -7.75 -5.44 -22.82
C LEU A 88 -8.98 -4.59 -23.15
N ARG A 89 -8.86 -3.59 -24.04
CA ARG A 89 -9.96 -2.67 -24.43
C ARG A 89 -10.82 -3.20 -25.57
N PHE A 90 -10.18 -3.72 -26.61
CA PHE A 90 -10.83 -4.09 -27.88
C PHE A 90 -10.69 -5.59 -28.18
N GLY A 91 -10.12 -6.35 -27.25
CA GLY A 91 -9.86 -7.78 -27.40
C GLY A 91 -10.79 -8.64 -26.56
N ASP A 92 -10.81 -9.93 -26.85
CA ASP A 92 -11.34 -10.93 -25.93
C ASP A 92 -10.43 -11.01 -24.69
N LEU A 93 -10.93 -10.49 -23.56
CA LEU A 93 -10.24 -10.48 -22.27
C LEU A 93 -9.76 -11.87 -21.87
N GLU A 94 -10.56 -12.91 -22.11
CA GLU A 94 -10.19 -14.27 -21.77
C GLU A 94 -8.99 -14.73 -22.61
N SER A 95 -9.05 -14.55 -23.94
CA SER A 95 -7.94 -14.86 -24.83
C SER A 95 -6.66 -14.08 -24.47
N ALA A 96 -6.77 -12.80 -24.14
CA ALA A 96 -5.63 -11.97 -23.75
C ALA A 96 -4.95 -12.50 -22.47
N LEU A 97 -5.74 -12.88 -21.47
CA LEU A 97 -5.23 -13.46 -20.22
C LEU A 97 -4.66 -14.87 -20.42
N ARG A 98 -5.31 -15.71 -21.24
CA ARG A 98 -4.82 -17.06 -21.58
C ARG A 98 -3.46 -17.03 -22.27
N ASN A 99 -3.26 -16.11 -23.20
CA ASN A 99 -1.98 -15.98 -23.92
C ASN A 99 -0.83 -15.66 -22.96
N VAL A 100 -1.04 -14.73 -22.04
CA VAL A 100 -0.02 -14.41 -21.03
C VAL A 100 0.16 -15.54 -20.02
N MET A 101 -0.92 -16.19 -19.62
CA MET A 101 -0.86 -17.33 -18.72
C MET A 101 -0.02 -18.48 -19.33
N ALA A 102 -0.14 -18.73 -20.63
CA ALA A 102 0.69 -19.70 -21.34
C ALA A 102 2.19 -19.34 -21.26
N ILE A 103 2.53 -18.07 -21.51
CA ILE A 103 3.91 -17.57 -21.36
C ILE A 103 4.43 -17.79 -19.94
N PHE A 104 3.60 -17.55 -18.92
CA PHE A 104 3.99 -17.76 -17.52
C PHE A 104 4.07 -19.23 -17.08
N LEU A 105 3.39 -20.14 -17.79
CA LEU A 105 3.54 -21.58 -17.60
C LEU A 105 4.85 -22.06 -18.24
N GLU A 106 5.14 -21.61 -19.47
CA GLU A 106 6.36 -21.98 -20.21
C GLU A 106 7.64 -21.55 -19.49
N ASN A 107 7.63 -20.38 -18.85
CA ASN A 107 8.79 -19.86 -18.12
C ASN A 107 8.83 -20.29 -16.63
N GLY A 108 7.94 -21.19 -16.21
CA GLY A 108 7.92 -21.77 -14.86
C GLY A 108 7.53 -20.79 -13.74
N LYS A 109 6.81 -19.70 -14.05
CA LYS A 109 6.31 -18.76 -13.02
C LYS A 109 4.95 -19.20 -12.47
N LEU A 110 4.18 -19.94 -13.25
CA LEU A 110 2.91 -20.55 -12.85
C LEU A 110 2.99 -22.08 -12.90
N LYS A 111 2.11 -22.70 -12.13
CA LYS A 111 1.87 -24.14 -12.12
C LYS A 111 0.44 -24.45 -12.50
N GLU A 112 0.28 -25.43 -13.38
CA GLU A 112 -1.02 -26.05 -13.68
C GLU A 112 -1.30 -27.20 -12.70
N ILE A 113 -2.48 -27.22 -12.10
CA ILE A 113 -2.98 -28.29 -11.24
C ILE A 113 -4.26 -28.83 -11.86
N ARG A 114 -4.21 -30.06 -12.39
CA ARG A 114 -5.38 -30.73 -12.98
C ARG A 114 -6.09 -31.58 -11.93
N ASN A 115 -7.37 -31.29 -11.70
CA ASN A 115 -8.21 -32.11 -10.85
C ASN A 115 -9.07 -33.04 -11.72
N GLN A 116 -8.64 -34.30 -11.82
CA GLN A 116 -9.34 -35.33 -12.62
C GLN A 116 -10.78 -35.59 -12.16
N LYS A 117 -11.13 -35.31 -10.89
CA LYS A 117 -12.48 -35.54 -10.36
C LYS A 117 -13.47 -34.46 -10.75
N LEU A 118 -12.99 -33.22 -10.95
CA LEU A 118 -13.81 -32.07 -11.29
C LEU A 118 -13.72 -31.70 -12.77
N ASP A 119 -12.86 -32.37 -13.53
CA ASP A 119 -12.47 -32.00 -14.90
C ASP A 119 -12.12 -30.50 -15.03
N GLN A 120 -11.39 -30.00 -14.03
CA GLN A 120 -11.03 -28.59 -13.92
C GLN A 120 -9.51 -28.42 -13.77
N THR A 121 -9.01 -27.43 -14.49
CA THR A 121 -7.64 -26.95 -14.39
C THR A 121 -7.59 -25.72 -13.49
N PHE A 122 -6.69 -25.75 -12.53
CA PHE A 122 -6.38 -24.63 -11.66
C PHE A 122 -4.95 -24.14 -11.88
N TYR A 123 -4.73 -22.86 -11.62
CA TYR A 123 -3.44 -22.19 -11.80
C TYR A 123 -3.01 -21.54 -10.48
N THR A 124 -1.74 -21.70 -10.14
CA THR A 124 -1.13 -21.02 -8.99
C THR A 124 0.21 -20.43 -9.38
N VAL A 125 0.62 -19.36 -8.69
CA VAL A 125 1.97 -18.83 -8.80
C VAL A 125 2.93 -19.74 -8.05
N GLU A 126 4.08 -20.02 -8.65
CA GLU A 126 5.17 -20.74 -7.99
C GLU A 126 5.73 -19.89 -6.83
N PRO A 127 5.98 -20.45 -5.63
CA PRO A 127 6.39 -19.68 -4.46
C PRO A 127 7.60 -18.78 -4.69
N ASP A 128 8.62 -19.29 -5.40
CA ASP A 128 9.87 -18.56 -5.68
C ASP A 128 9.66 -17.43 -6.70
N ALA A 129 8.63 -17.52 -7.54
CA ALA A 129 8.30 -16.51 -8.54
C ALA A 129 7.50 -15.33 -7.96
N ARG A 130 6.88 -15.47 -6.78
CA ARG A 130 5.95 -14.44 -6.25
C ARG A 130 6.61 -13.08 -6.03
N ILE A 131 7.82 -13.05 -5.48
CA ILE A 131 8.58 -11.81 -5.25
C ILE A 131 8.98 -11.14 -6.58
N GLU A 132 9.35 -11.94 -7.58
CA GLU A 132 9.69 -11.42 -8.91
C GLU A 132 8.46 -10.83 -9.61
N LEU A 133 7.34 -11.55 -9.59
CA LEU A 133 6.10 -11.06 -10.21
C LEU A 133 5.53 -9.85 -9.46
N LEU A 134 5.82 -9.69 -8.17
CA LEU A 134 5.39 -8.54 -7.38
C LEU A 134 5.78 -7.21 -8.02
N TYR A 135 6.95 -7.12 -8.66
CA TYR A 135 7.37 -5.91 -9.37
C TYR A 135 6.34 -5.48 -10.42
N SER A 136 5.81 -6.43 -11.19
CA SER A 136 4.78 -6.16 -12.21
C SER A 136 3.46 -5.71 -11.58
N LYS A 137 3.08 -6.27 -10.43
CA LYS A 137 1.92 -5.78 -9.67
C LYS A 137 2.15 -4.33 -9.21
N ASN A 138 3.30 -4.04 -8.61
CA ASN A 138 3.64 -2.73 -8.07
C ASN A 138 3.67 -1.63 -9.13
N THR A 139 3.97 -1.96 -10.39
CA THR A 139 3.93 -1.00 -11.50
C THR A 139 2.53 -0.44 -11.81
N ILE A 140 1.45 -1.08 -11.36
CA ILE A 140 0.08 -0.61 -11.63
C ILE A 140 -0.71 -0.31 -10.35
N LEU A 141 -0.13 -0.56 -9.17
CA LEU A 141 -0.86 -0.42 -7.91
C LEU A 141 -1.38 0.99 -7.67
N HIS A 142 -0.62 2.03 -8.03
CA HIS A 142 -1.03 3.43 -7.79
C HIS A 142 -2.36 3.80 -8.44
N HIS A 143 -2.77 3.13 -9.52
CA HIS A 143 -4.09 3.32 -10.17
C HIS A 143 -5.27 2.87 -9.29
N PHE A 144 -5.01 1.98 -8.34
CA PHE A 144 -6.02 1.38 -7.46
C PHE A 144 -5.95 1.90 -6.03
N LEU A 145 -5.14 2.93 -5.78
CA LEU A 145 -4.97 3.51 -4.44
C LEU A 145 -6.28 4.08 -3.88
N VAL A 146 -6.99 4.86 -4.70
CA VAL A 146 -8.25 5.49 -4.29
C VAL A 146 -9.32 4.45 -3.96
N PRO A 147 -9.67 3.48 -4.83
CA PRO A 147 -10.69 2.50 -4.50
C PRO A 147 -10.30 1.62 -3.31
N PHE A 148 -8.99 1.36 -3.10
CA PHE A 148 -8.50 0.72 -1.90
C PHE A 148 -8.74 1.56 -0.63
N PHE A 149 -8.44 2.86 -0.65
CA PHE A 149 -8.70 3.73 0.49
C PHE A 149 -10.19 3.90 0.77
N ILE A 150 -11.00 4.06 -0.26
CA ILE A 150 -12.48 4.12 -0.18
C ILE A 150 -13.00 2.94 0.64
N HIS A 151 -12.53 1.72 0.39
CA HIS A 151 -12.91 0.57 1.21
C HIS A 151 -12.61 0.77 2.71
N SER A 152 -11.40 1.20 3.05
CA SER A 152 -11.01 1.45 4.44
C SER A 152 -11.76 2.63 5.07
N ILE A 153 -12.02 3.69 4.31
CA ILE A 153 -12.77 4.86 4.78
C ILE A 153 -14.18 4.44 5.19
N TRP A 154 -14.91 3.71 4.36
CA TRP A 154 -16.32 3.45 4.63
C TRP A 154 -16.55 2.50 5.79
N ILE A 155 -15.64 1.55 6.02
CA ILE A 155 -15.67 0.76 7.26
C ILE A 155 -15.58 1.69 8.49
N ASN A 156 -14.70 2.69 8.43
CA ASN A 156 -14.48 3.63 9.53
C ASN A 156 -15.58 4.69 9.65
N VAL A 157 -16.25 5.05 8.56
CA VAL A 157 -17.47 5.87 8.63
C VAL A 157 -18.61 5.04 9.22
N PHE A 158 -18.78 3.79 8.80
CA PHE A 158 -19.86 2.90 9.24
C PHE A 158 -19.76 2.55 10.73
N ASN A 159 -18.56 2.26 11.24
CA ASN A 159 -18.35 1.97 12.66
C ASN A 159 -18.34 3.25 13.53
N GLY A 160 -18.54 4.42 12.93
CA GLY A 160 -18.55 5.71 13.61
C GLY A 160 -17.18 6.19 14.09
N ALA A 161 -16.07 5.65 13.58
CA ALA A 161 -14.72 6.14 13.85
C ALA A 161 -14.42 7.44 13.09
N ILE A 162 -15.01 7.64 11.91
CA ILE A 162 -14.96 8.89 11.13
C ILE A 162 -16.37 9.46 11.04
N LYS A 163 -16.57 10.63 11.65
CA LYS A 163 -17.86 11.33 11.75
C LYS A 163 -17.86 12.67 11.03
N THR A 164 -16.68 13.23 10.78
CA THR A 164 -16.54 14.57 10.20
C THR A 164 -15.64 14.57 8.96
N PRO A 165 -15.80 15.56 8.06
CA PRO A 165 -14.92 15.76 6.91
C PRO A 165 -13.45 16.00 7.31
N GLU A 166 -13.21 16.66 8.45
CA GLU A 166 -11.89 16.88 9.01
C GLU A 166 -11.23 15.57 9.41
N GLU A 167 -11.94 14.71 10.14
CA GLU A 167 -11.46 13.36 10.50
C GLU A 167 -11.17 12.50 9.25
N LEU A 168 -11.99 12.64 8.21
CA LEU A 168 -11.74 11.96 6.93
C LEU A 168 -10.46 12.47 6.26
N ARG A 169 -10.20 13.78 6.30
CA ARG A 169 -8.98 14.37 5.76
C ARG A 169 -7.75 13.90 6.52
N GLU A 170 -7.81 13.88 7.84
CA GLU A 170 -6.74 13.37 8.69
C GLU A 170 -6.47 11.90 8.39
N PHE A 171 -7.53 11.08 8.31
CA PHE A 171 -7.42 9.67 7.94
C PHE A 171 -6.73 9.47 6.58
N LEU A 172 -7.18 10.19 5.55
CA LEU A 172 -6.58 10.09 4.21
C LEU A 172 -5.12 10.54 4.20
N GLN A 173 -4.78 11.58 4.95
CA GLN A 173 -3.42 12.08 5.07
C GLN A 173 -2.51 11.06 5.76
N GLU A 174 -2.97 10.43 6.85
CA GLU A 174 -2.25 9.33 7.50
C GLU A 174 -1.99 8.17 6.55
N ARG A 175 -3.02 7.75 5.79
CA ARG A 175 -2.92 6.67 4.80
C ARG A 175 -1.91 6.98 3.68
N LEU A 176 -1.86 8.23 3.22
CA LEU A 176 -0.85 8.67 2.26
C LEU A 176 0.56 8.63 2.87
N GLU A 177 0.72 9.13 4.10
CA GLU A 177 2.04 9.15 4.76
C GLU A 177 2.62 7.75 4.99
N GLU A 178 1.77 6.74 5.20
CA GLU A 178 2.15 5.33 5.31
C GLU A 178 2.71 4.74 4.01
N LEU A 179 2.22 5.20 2.86
CA LEU A 179 2.55 4.65 1.55
C LEU A 179 3.54 5.52 0.77
N LYS A 180 4.00 6.64 1.33
CA LYS A 180 4.85 7.62 0.64
C LYS A 180 6.22 7.10 0.21
N TYR A 181 6.70 6.03 0.84
CA TYR A 181 7.94 5.36 0.47
C TYR A 181 7.73 4.17 -0.49
N GLU A 182 6.49 3.73 -0.68
CA GLU A 182 6.15 2.58 -1.51
C GLU A 182 5.62 2.99 -2.90
N LEU A 183 4.92 4.12 -3.00
CA LEU A 183 4.08 4.43 -4.16
C LEU A 183 4.17 5.88 -4.64
N HIS A 184 3.78 6.06 -5.90
CA HIS A 184 3.51 7.37 -6.46
C HIS A 184 2.16 7.87 -6.01
N LEU A 185 2.15 8.73 -5.00
CA LEU A 185 0.93 9.18 -4.37
C LEU A 185 0.31 10.39 -5.08
N PRO A 186 -1.02 10.43 -5.26
CA PRO A 186 -1.73 11.63 -5.64
C PRO A 186 -1.61 12.68 -4.52
N THR A 187 -1.92 13.92 -4.85
CA THR A 187 -2.16 14.94 -3.81
C THR A 187 -3.43 14.62 -3.03
N ILE A 188 -3.54 15.12 -1.80
CA ILE A 188 -4.76 14.97 -0.97
C ILE A 188 -6.00 15.44 -1.74
N ASN A 189 -5.91 16.58 -2.44
CA ASN A 189 -7.03 17.10 -3.22
C ASN A 189 -7.42 16.18 -4.40
N GLU A 190 -6.44 15.67 -5.15
CA GLU A 190 -6.71 14.68 -6.22
C GLU A 190 -7.39 13.43 -5.65
N LEU A 191 -6.90 12.94 -4.51
CA LEU A 191 -7.48 11.79 -3.81
C LEU A 191 -8.94 12.06 -3.40
N PHE A 192 -9.23 13.26 -2.90
CA PHE A 192 -10.59 13.67 -2.54
C PHE A 192 -11.53 13.69 -3.74
N TYR A 193 -11.15 14.38 -4.82
CA TYR A 193 -12.00 14.48 -6.00
C TYR A 193 -12.28 13.11 -6.61
N GLN A 194 -11.24 12.29 -6.76
CA GLN A 194 -11.40 10.92 -7.25
C GLN A 194 -12.27 10.07 -6.31
N SER A 195 -12.18 10.29 -4.99
CA SER A 195 -13.03 9.57 -4.04
C SER A 195 -14.51 9.90 -4.23
N VAL A 196 -14.85 11.18 -4.39
CA VAL A 196 -16.22 11.63 -4.65
C VAL A 196 -16.75 11.05 -5.95
N ASP A 197 -15.95 11.07 -7.03
CA ASP A 197 -16.33 10.54 -8.34
C ASP A 197 -16.60 9.02 -8.30
N ILE A 198 -15.73 8.26 -7.62
CA ILE A 198 -15.89 6.81 -7.48
C ILE A 198 -17.13 6.50 -6.64
N VAL A 199 -17.34 7.18 -5.51
CA VAL A 199 -18.52 6.98 -4.68
C VAL A 199 -19.79 7.30 -5.47
N ALA A 200 -19.81 8.42 -6.20
CA ALA A 200 -20.95 8.82 -7.03
C ALA A 200 -21.29 7.76 -8.10
N ASP A 201 -20.28 7.16 -8.74
CA ASP A 201 -20.48 6.05 -9.68
C ASP A 201 -21.03 4.79 -9.00
N CYS A 202 -20.52 4.45 -7.81
CA CYS A 202 -20.97 3.29 -7.05
C CYS A 202 -22.45 3.39 -6.65
N ILE A 203 -22.92 4.58 -6.28
CA ILE A 203 -24.30 4.81 -5.81
C ILE A 203 -25.26 5.21 -6.94
N GLY A 204 -24.74 5.56 -8.13
CA GLY A 204 -25.55 5.95 -9.29
C GLY A 204 -26.18 7.34 -9.20
N ARG A 205 -25.71 8.21 -8.29
CA ARG A 205 -26.15 9.61 -8.20
C ARG A 205 -24.96 10.54 -8.00
N ARG A 206 -25.13 11.80 -8.39
CA ARG A 206 -24.10 12.83 -8.20
C ARG A 206 -23.96 13.20 -6.73
N LEU A 207 -22.72 13.37 -6.31
CA LEU A 207 -22.32 14.01 -5.05
C LEU A 207 -21.76 15.40 -5.39
N ARG A 208 -22.12 16.41 -4.60
CA ARG A 208 -21.65 17.79 -4.79
C ARG A 208 -20.35 18.02 -4.03
N ASN A 209 -20.23 17.42 -2.85
CA ASN A 209 -19.07 17.53 -1.98
C ASN A 209 -18.86 16.23 -1.19
N ILE A 210 -17.83 16.23 -0.34
CA ILE A 210 -17.50 15.09 0.52
C ILE A 210 -18.50 14.95 1.70
N ASP A 211 -19.17 16.04 2.09
CA ASP A 211 -20.15 16.05 3.18
C ASP A 211 -21.34 15.15 2.83
N ASP A 212 -21.72 15.12 1.54
CA ASP A 212 -22.76 14.25 1.03
C ASP A 212 -22.45 12.76 1.28
N CYS A 213 -21.18 12.37 1.44
CA CYS A 213 -20.78 10.99 1.77
C CYS A 213 -21.22 10.57 3.19
N PHE A 214 -21.42 11.52 4.11
CA PHE A 214 -21.91 11.23 5.46
C PHE A 214 -23.43 11.11 5.52
N SER A 215 -24.12 11.38 4.41
CA SER A 215 -25.57 11.24 4.25
C SER A 215 -25.99 9.95 3.53
N LEU A 216 -25.04 9.05 3.26
CA LEU A 216 -25.28 7.81 2.52
C LEU A 216 -26.17 6.84 3.32
N THR A 217 -27.12 6.24 2.62
CA THR A 217 -27.96 5.17 3.16
C THR A 217 -27.18 3.85 3.29
N PRO A 218 -27.61 2.91 4.16
CA PRO A 218 -26.99 1.58 4.25
C PRO A 218 -26.90 0.83 2.91
N ALA A 219 -27.92 0.94 2.06
CA ALA A 219 -27.93 0.33 0.74
C ALA A 219 -26.87 0.93 -0.20
N GLU A 220 -26.70 2.25 -0.18
CA GLU A 220 -25.65 2.94 -0.94
C GLU A 220 -24.26 2.54 -0.43
N MET A 221 -24.06 2.49 0.89
CA MET A 221 -22.81 2.04 1.50
C MET A 221 -22.46 0.60 1.09
N TYR A 222 -23.44 -0.29 1.06
CA TYR A 222 -23.25 -1.66 0.59
C TYR A 222 -22.88 -1.71 -0.91
N SER A 223 -23.54 -0.90 -1.74
CA SER A 223 -23.19 -0.79 -3.16
C SER A 223 -21.72 -0.38 -3.36
N ILE A 224 -21.24 0.58 -2.55
CA ILE A 224 -19.84 0.98 -2.60
C ILE A 224 -18.92 -0.17 -2.22
N ALA A 225 -19.19 -0.87 -1.12
CA ALA A 225 -18.38 -2.00 -0.68
C ALA A 225 -18.24 -3.08 -1.76
N LEU A 226 -19.36 -3.43 -2.43
CA LEU A 226 -19.35 -4.39 -3.54
C LEU A 226 -18.53 -3.92 -4.73
N ARG A 227 -18.64 -2.64 -5.11
CA ARG A 227 -17.93 -2.08 -6.28
C ARG A 227 -16.42 -1.96 -6.06
N VAL A 228 -15.98 -1.70 -4.83
CA VAL A 228 -14.54 -1.59 -4.51
C VAL A 228 -13.90 -2.89 -4.01
N ALA A 229 -14.69 -3.92 -3.72
CA ALA A 229 -14.22 -5.24 -3.31
C ALA A 229 -13.05 -5.80 -4.15
N PRO A 230 -13.01 -5.66 -5.49
CA PRO A 230 -11.90 -6.16 -6.30
C PRO A 230 -10.52 -5.58 -5.94
N PHE A 231 -10.48 -4.40 -5.29
CA PHE A 231 -9.24 -3.66 -5.00
C PHE A 231 -8.75 -3.85 -3.56
N VAL A 232 -9.54 -4.47 -2.68
CA VAL A 232 -9.27 -4.56 -1.23
C VAL A 232 -7.94 -5.25 -0.93
N ASN A 233 -7.60 -6.29 -1.69
CA ASN A 233 -6.38 -7.06 -1.47
C ASN A 233 -5.16 -6.51 -2.23
N ALA A 234 -5.32 -5.47 -3.07
CA ALA A 234 -4.22 -4.96 -3.90
C ALA A 234 -3.01 -4.53 -3.05
N PHE A 235 -3.24 -3.88 -1.91
CA PHE A 235 -2.19 -3.34 -1.03
C PHE A 235 -1.95 -4.19 0.21
N ARG A 236 -2.67 -5.30 0.37
CA ARG A 236 -2.66 -6.07 1.61
C ARG A 236 -1.27 -6.53 2.05
N HIS A 237 -0.45 -6.99 1.12
CA HIS A 237 0.94 -7.37 1.38
C HIS A 237 1.78 -6.23 2.00
N ILE A 238 1.54 -4.97 1.63
CA ILE A 238 2.24 -3.80 2.21
C ILE A 238 1.81 -3.60 3.67
N TYR A 239 0.50 -3.70 3.96
CA TYR A 239 -0.03 -3.55 5.32
C TYR A 239 0.35 -4.72 6.23
N GLU A 240 0.44 -5.93 5.69
CA GLU A 240 1.03 -7.08 6.38
C GLU A 240 2.51 -6.83 6.72
N GLY A 241 3.28 -6.23 5.80
CA GLY A 241 4.64 -5.75 6.05
C GLY A 241 4.72 -4.74 7.19
N HIS A 242 3.82 -3.75 7.20
CA HIS A 242 3.72 -2.75 8.27
C HIS A 242 3.43 -3.39 9.63
N TYR A 243 2.53 -4.37 9.68
CA TYR A 243 2.25 -5.14 10.89
C TYR A 243 3.48 -5.89 11.39
N ILE A 244 4.20 -6.60 10.51
CA ILE A 244 5.45 -7.32 10.83
C ILE A 244 6.50 -6.37 11.40
N ALA A 245 6.68 -5.22 10.76
CA ALA A 245 7.62 -4.20 11.21
C ALA A 245 7.24 -3.66 12.61
N ALA A 246 5.95 -3.43 12.87
CA ALA A 246 5.48 -2.90 14.15
C ALA A 246 5.70 -3.92 15.29
N ILE A 247 5.36 -5.20 15.10
CA ILE A 247 5.64 -6.24 16.11
C ILE A 247 7.14 -6.45 16.34
N THR A 248 7.97 -6.23 15.31
CA THR A 248 9.43 -6.26 15.43
C THR A 248 9.93 -5.14 16.35
N LEU A 249 9.38 -3.93 16.24
CA LEU A 249 9.73 -2.83 17.16
C LEU A 249 9.34 -3.12 18.61
N ARG A 250 8.19 -3.77 18.83
CA ARG A 250 7.78 -4.20 20.17
C ARG A 250 8.79 -5.18 20.78
N TYR A 251 9.34 -6.08 19.97
CA TYR A 251 10.38 -7.01 20.42
C TYR A 251 11.70 -6.29 20.74
N LEU A 252 12.12 -5.35 19.90
CA LEU A 252 13.38 -4.62 20.04
C LEU A 252 13.36 -3.50 21.10
N LYS A 253 12.27 -3.37 21.86
CA LYS A 253 11.97 -2.24 22.75
C LYS A 253 13.07 -1.77 23.71
N ASN A 254 13.89 -2.70 24.19
CA ASN A 254 14.87 -2.43 25.24
C ASN A 254 16.31 -2.31 24.72
N ASN A 255 16.52 -2.53 23.42
CA ASN A 255 17.84 -2.57 22.82
C ASN A 255 17.95 -1.49 21.75
N SER A 256 19.11 -0.85 21.67
CA SER A 256 19.46 -0.21 20.42
C SER A 256 19.66 -1.28 19.35
N PHE A 257 19.28 -0.98 18.12
CA PHE A 257 19.38 -1.91 17.00
C PHE A 257 19.80 -1.19 15.74
N ASP A 258 20.52 -1.87 14.86
CA ASP A 258 20.77 -1.38 13.51
C ASP A 258 19.77 -1.96 12.51
N SER A 259 19.88 -1.53 11.25
CA SER A 259 19.01 -2.03 10.18
C SER A 259 19.17 -3.53 9.90
N GLU A 260 20.33 -4.12 10.16
CA GLU A 260 20.56 -5.56 9.91
C GLU A 260 19.87 -6.41 10.97
N GLN A 261 20.01 -6.02 12.25
CA GLN A 261 19.30 -6.64 13.36
C GLN A 261 17.78 -6.52 13.18
N PHE A 262 17.29 -5.35 12.77
CA PHE A 262 15.86 -5.17 12.47
C PHE A 262 15.37 -6.13 11.38
N LEU A 263 16.13 -6.27 10.28
CA LEU A 263 15.78 -7.18 9.20
C LEU A 263 15.80 -8.64 9.63
N LYS A 264 16.80 -9.05 10.43
CA LYS A 264 16.88 -10.41 10.96
C LYS A 264 15.66 -10.76 11.82
N VAL A 265 15.34 -9.93 12.81
CA VAL A 265 14.22 -10.17 13.73
C VAL A 265 12.88 -10.09 13.01
N SER A 266 12.71 -9.14 12.08
CA SER A 266 11.47 -9.05 11.29
C SER A 266 11.24 -10.27 10.40
N LYS A 267 12.30 -10.90 9.87
CA LYS A 267 12.19 -12.15 9.12
C LYS A 267 11.69 -13.29 10.01
N GLU A 268 12.23 -13.41 11.22
CA GLU A 268 11.79 -14.42 12.18
C GLU A 268 10.30 -14.23 12.55
N HIS A 269 9.87 -13.00 12.80
CA HIS A 269 8.46 -12.69 13.03
C HIS A 269 7.57 -12.99 11.83
N PHE A 270 8.03 -12.69 10.60
CA PHE A 270 7.29 -13.01 9.39
C PHE A 270 7.03 -14.51 9.25
N GLU A 271 8.05 -15.36 9.41
CA GLU A 271 7.89 -16.81 9.28
C GLU A 271 6.96 -17.39 10.35
N LEU A 272 7.06 -16.87 11.59
CA LEU A 272 6.18 -17.27 12.70
C LEU A 272 4.72 -16.87 12.44
N GLU A 273 4.47 -15.60 12.09
CA GLU A 273 3.11 -15.09 11.84
C GLU A 273 2.48 -15.72 10.59
N ARG A 274 3.28 -16.00 9.56
CA ARG A 274 2.83 -16.72 8.37
C ARG A 274 2.43 -18.16 8.70
N THR A 275 3.15 -18.82 9.59
CA THR A 275 2.79 -20.16 10.08
C THR A 275 1.49 -20.13 10.89
N HIS A 276 1.28 -19.10 11.71
CA HIS A 276 0.02 -18.90 12.42
C HIS A 276 -1.17 -18.59 11.49
N GLY A 277 -0.91 -17.89 10.37
CA GLY A 277 -1.92 -17.59 9.34
C GLY A 277 -3.01 -16.60 9.78
N ARG A 278 -2.84 -15.93 10.92
CA ARG A 278 -3.86 -15.02 11.50
C ARG A 278 -3.97 -13.73 10.69
N PHE A 279 -2.87 -12.99 10.59
CA PHE A 279 -2.81 -11.69 9.92
C PHE A 279 -1.99 -11.73 8.63
N ILE A 280 -0.92 -12.52 8.62
CA ILE A 280 0.02 -12.63 7.51
C ILE A 280 -0.38 -13.80 6.63
N ARG A 281 -0.61 -13.52 5.36
CA ARG A 281 -1.08 -14.51 4.37
C ARG A 281 -0.21 -14.56 3.13
N TYR A 282 0.39 -13.45 2.73
CA TYR A 282 1.14 -13.36 1.48
C TYR A 282 2.63 -13.53 1.74
N SER A 283 3.29 -14.33 0.90
CA SER A 283 4.76 -14.46 0.93
C SER A 283 5.47 -13.12 0.68
N GLU A 284 4.89 -12.32 -0.19
CA GLU A 284 5.40 -11.02 -0.62
C GLU A 284 5.24 -9.93 0.42
N SER A 285 4.55 -10.20 1.54
CA SER A 285 4.49 -9.29 2.69
C SER A 285 5.87 -9.05 3.31
N TYR A 286 6.84 -9.92 3.03
CA TYR A 286 8.23 -9.73 3.39
C TYR A 286 9.12 -9.61 2.15
N ALA A 287 9.29 -8.37 1.67
CA ALA A 287 10.34 -8.00 0.73
C ALA A 287 11.32 -7.05 1.45
N VAL A 288 12.63 -7.34 1.40
CA VAL A 288 13.65 -6.54 2.10
C VAL A 288 13.57 -5.05 1.75
N PRO A 289 13.39 -4.63 0.48
CA PRO A 289 13.21 -3.22 0.15
C PRO A 289 12.00 -2.59 0.85
N THR A 290 10.85 -3.27 0.85
CA THR A 290 9.62 -2.82 1.53
C THR A 290 9.81 -2.70 3.04
N ILE A 291 10.42 -3.69 3.68
CA ILE A 291 10.68 -3.62 5.14
C ILE A 291 11.63 -2.46 5.49
N LYS A 292 12.64 -2.18 4.65
CA LYS A 292 13.51 -1.00 4.84
C LYS A 292 12.76 0.32 4.67
N ASN A 293 11.88 0.41 3.67
CA ASN A 293 11.04 1.59 3.46
C ASN A 293 10.09 1.83 4.63
N ILE A 294 9.48 0.76 5.18
CA ILE A 294 8.63 0.82 6.36
C ILE A 294 9.42 1.31 7.58
N LEU A 295 10.65 0.82 7.79
CA LEU A 295 11.52 1.36 8.84
C LEU A 295 11.78 2.86 8.64
N GLY A 296 12.05 3.30 7.40
CA GLY A 296 12.16 4.72 7.04
C GLY A 296 10.90 5.52 7.37
N HIS A 297 9.72 4.94 7.12
CA HIS A 297 8.44 5.51 7.53
C HIS A 297 8.35 5.67 9.04
N PHE A 298 8.61 4.61 9.81
CA PHE A 298 8.59 4.63 11.27
C PHE A 298 9.57 5.62 11.88
N VAL A 299 10.74 5.83 11.27
CA VAL A 299 11.66 6.91 11.64
C VAL A 299 11.02 8.27 11.38
N SER A 300 10.39 8.47 10.21
CA SER A 300 9.80 9.76 9.85
C SER A 300 8.61 10.18 10.72
N VAL A 301 7.84 9.22 11.23
CA VAL A 301 6.72 9.48 12.17
C VAL A 301 7.16 9.43 13.64
N GLY A 302 8.45 9.20 13.90
CA GLY A 302 9.03 9.20 15.25
C GLY A 302 8.65 7.99 16.10
N LEU A 303 8.19 6.89 15.49
CA LEU A 303 8.06 5.58 16.15
C LEU A 303 9.42 4.95 16.43
N VAL A 304 10.44 5.35 15.68
CA VAL A 304 11.84 4.97 15.88
C VAL A 304 12.68 6.24 15.81
N ARG A 305 13.73 6.33 16.63
CA ARG A 305 14.66 7.45 16.58
C ARG A 305 16.10 6.96 16.40
N PRO A 306 16.92 7.63 15.56
CA PRO A 306 18.34 7.35 15.52
C PRO A 306 18.95 7.72 16.87
N VAL A 307 19.85 6.89 17.38
CA VAL A 307 20.62 7.19 18.58
C VAL A 307 21.60 8.31 18.19
N SER A 308 21.56 9.46 18.86
CA SER A 308 22.58 10.49 18.62
C SER A 308 23.94 9.96 19.09
N SER A 309 25.02 10.30 18.37
CA SER A 309 26.38 9.93 18.77
C SER A 309 26.72 10.35 20.20
N ALA A 310 26.10 11.43 20.71
CA ALA A 310 26.26 11.90 22.09
C ALA A 310 25.62 10.96 23.14
N ALA A 311 24.52 10.28 22.81
CA ALA A 311 23.86 9.34 23.73
C ALA A 311 24.57 7.97 23.80
N VAL A 312 25.24 7.56 22.71
CA VAL A 312 26.06 6.34 22.69
C VAL A 312 27.29 6.48 23.61
N ALA A 313 27.88 7.69 23.68
CA ALA A 313 28.99 7.96 24.57
C ALA A 313 28.58 7.96 26.06
N ALA A 314 27.37 8.43 26.38
CA ALA A 314 26.86 8.47 27.75
C ALA A 314 26.46 7.09 28.32
N GLY A 315 26.22 6.09 27.47
CA GLY A 315 25.90 4.71 27.91
C GLY A 315 27.12 3.85 28.25
N ALA A 316 28.35 4.34 28.01
CA ALA A 316 29.59 3.62 28.24
C ALA A 316 30.46 4.22 29.38
N ALA A 317 30.09 5.38 29.91
CA ALA A 317 30.72 5.98 31.07
C ALA A 317 29.77 5.86 32.27
N GLY A 318 30.21 5.20 33.33
CA GLY A 318 29.51 5.17 34.60
C GLY A 318 29.21 6.60 35.08
N GLU A 319 28.09 6.74 35.79
CA GLU A 319 27.64 7.97 36.41
C GLU A 319 28.66 8.48 37.42
N GLU A 320 29.68 9.22 37.00
CA GLU A 320 30.47 10.10 37.85
C GLU A 320 31.18 11.14 36.97
N GLU A 321 31.03 12.42 37.34
CA GLU A 321 31.61 13.62 36.72
C GLU A 321 30.92 14.18 35.45
N ARG A 322 29.88 15.00 35.67
CA ARG A 322 29.50 16.09 34.74
C ARG A 322 30.22 17.37 35.17
N GLU A 323 31.33 17.68 34.52
CA GLU A 323 31.93 19.01 34.55
C GLU A 323 31.66 19.72 33.20
N GLU A 324 31.32 21.00 33.28
CA GLU A 324 30.94 21.86 32.16
C GLU A 324 32.07 21.97 31.12
N LEU A 325 31.85 21.45 29.91
CA LEU A 325 32.65 21.81 28.73
C LEU A 325 31.74 22.24 27.58
N ALA A 326 32.15 23.35 26.96
CA ALA A 326 31.50 24.11 25.90
C ALA A 326 31.11 23.27 24.65
N PRO A 327 30.13 23.74 23.84
CA PRO A 327 29.66 22.99 22.69
C PRO A 327 30.73 23.01 21.58
N VAL A 328 31.49 21.93 21.48
CA VAL A 328 32.25 21.61 20.28
C VAL A 328 31.25 21.11 19.24
N GLU A 329 31.16 21.78 18.10
CA GLU A 329 30.47 21.27 16.91
C GLU A 329 31.17 20.00 16.43
N ILE A 330 30.77 18.86 17.01
CA ILE A 330 31.16 17.54 16.54
C ILE A 330 30.30 17.24 15.31
N GLU A 331 30.94 17.06 14.15
CA GLU A 331 30.33 16.42 12.99
C GLU A 331 29.70 15.09 13.44
N VAL A 332 28.38 15.10 13.62
CA VAL A 332 27.61 13.92 14.05
C VAL A 332 27.68 12.90 12.91
N ARG A 333 28.63 11.96 13.00
CA ARG A 333 28.51 10.68 12.28
C ARG A 333 27.15 10.12 12.66
N LYS A 334 26.22 10.07 11.69
CA LYS A 334 24.91 9.44 11.89
C LYS A 334 25.17 8.04 12.42
N SER A 335 24.81 7.79 13.67
CA SER A 335 24.85 6.42 14.17
C SER A 335 23.85 5.61 13.35
N ASN A 336 24.22 4.39 12.98
CA ASN A 336 23.33 3.45 12.32
C ASN A 336 22.40 2.74 13.32
N LEU A 337 22.41 3.19 14.58
CA LEU A 337 21.63 2.61 15.66
C LEU A 337 20.32 3.39 15.85
N TYR A 338 19.30 2.64 16.20
CA TYR A 338 17.95 3.10 16.42
C TYR A 338 17.45 2.64 17.78
N TYR A 339 16.47 3.35 18.34
CA TYR A 339 15.75 2.93 19.55
C TYR A 339 14.25 3.29 19.44
N VAL A 340 13.43 2.60 20.24
CA VAL A 340 11.98 2.82 20.29
C VAL A 340 11.63 3.76 21.45
N PRO A 341 11.17 5.00 21.19
CA PRO A 341 10.96 6.00 22.24
C PRO A 341 9.68 5.77 23.06
N SER A 342 8.68 5.05 22.54
CA SER A 342 7.40 4.85 23.24
C SER A 342 6.75 3.52 22.86
N GLN A 343 6.66 2.60 23.83
CA GLN A 343 5.99 1.31 23.64
C GLN A 343 4.48 1.46 23.43
N ARG A 344 3.86 2.39 24.14
CA ARG A 344 2.43 2.66 23.98
C ARG A 344 2.08 3.00 22.53
N LYS A 345 2.86 3.85 21.87
CA LYS A 345 2.66 4.20 20.46
C LYS A 345 2.84 2.98 19.53
N VAL A 346 3.80 2.11 19.83
CA VAL A 346 3.97 0.87 19.06
C VAL A 346 2.77 -0.06 19.22
N GLU A 347 2.25 -0.25 20.44
CA GLU A 347 1.05 -1.08 20.65
C GLU A 347 -0.20 -0.49 19.98
N GLU A 348 -0.36 0.83 19.99
CA GLU A 348 -1.44 1.52 19.27
C GLU A 348 -1.35 1.23 17.76
N VAL A 349 -0.14 1.30 17.18
CA VAL A 349 0.12 0.99 15.76
C VAL A 349 -0.11 -0.48 15.43
N ILE A 350 0.35 -1.42 16.29
CA ILE A 350 0.11 -2.86 16.12
C ILE A 350 -1.40 -3.14 16.14
N THR A 351 -2.12 -2.58 17.11
CA THR A 351 -3.56 -2.76 17.25
C THR A 351 -4.31 -2.23 16.03
N ARG A 352 -3.91 -1.06 15.53
CA ARG A 352 -4.47 -0.46 14.33
C ARG A 352 -4.27 -1.36 13.10
N TYR A 353 -3.05 -1.81 12.82
CA TYR A 353 -2.80 -2.69 11.67
C TYR A 353 -3.49 -4.06 11.80
N ALA A 354 -3.53 -4.63 13.00
CA ALA A 354 -4.29 -5.86 13.25
C ALA A 354 -5.79 -5.69 12.97
N LYS A 355 -6.37 -4.55 13.40
CA LYS A 355 -7.76 -4.18 13.12
C LYS A 355 -7.99 -4.09 11.61
N GLU A 356 -7.18 -3.33 10.89
CA GLU A 356 -7.29 -3.15 9.44
C GLU A 356 -7.20 -4.47 8.65
N LEU A 357 -6.22 -5.32 9.00
CA LEU A 357 -6.04 -6.63 8.37
C LEU A 357 -7.20 -7.60 8.67
N THR A 358 -7.91 -7.38 9.77
CA THR A 358 -9.12 -8.14 10.15
C THR A 358 -10.37 -7.60 9.46
N GLU A 359 -10.56 -6.28 9.44
CA GLU A 359 -11.72 -5.64 8.80
C GLU A 359 -11.74 -5.88 7.29
N ALA A 360 -10.56 -5.90 6.64
CA ALA A 360 -10.41 -6.32 5.25
C ALA A 360 -10.84 -7.78 4.97
N LEU A 361 -10.93 -8.63 6.00
CA LEU A 361 -11.43 -10.01 5.89
C LEU A 361 -12.94 -10.11 6.05
N ILE A 362 -13.54 -9.28 6.92
CA ILE A 362 -14.95 -9.41 7.32
C ILE A 362 -15.89 -9.06 6.15
N LEU A 363 -15.56 -8.04 5.35
CA LEU A 363 -16.40 -7.65 4.21
C LEU A 363 -16.26 -8.56 2.98
N ASN A 364 -15.16 -9.30 2.86
CA ASN A 364 -15.00 -10.31 1.80
C ASN A 364 -15.81 -11.59 2.07
N LEU A 365 -16.28 -11.81 3.30
CA LEU A 365 -16.94 -13.06 3.71
C LEU A 365 -18.45 -12.94 3.95
N ARG A 366 -18.99 -11.71 4.05
CA ARG A 366 -20.41 -11.49 4.32
C ARG A 366 -21.10 -11.04 3.02
N GLY A 367 -21.65 -12.03 2.31
CA GLY A 367 -22.62 -11.79 1.23
C GLY A 367 -23.88 -11.07 1.73
N PRO A 368 -24.82 -10.75 0.82
CA PRO A 368 -25.96 -9.85 1.05
C PRO A 368 -26.98 -10.28 2.13
N ASP A 369 -26.84 -11.46 2.73
CA ASP A 369 -27.88 -12.05 3.59
C ASP A 369 -27.78 -11.69 5.08
N ILE A 370 -26.83 -10.84 5.50
CA ILE A 370 -26.71 -10.45 6.91
C ILE A 370 -26.31 -8.98 7.04
N LEU A 371 -27.28 -8.09 6.85
CA LEU A 371 -27.41 -6.81 7.58
C LEU A 371 -28.88 -6.35 7.57
#